data_AF-A0A564Q6L5-F1
#
_entry.id   AF-A0A564Q6L5-F1
#
_cell.length_a   1.000
_cell.length_b   1.000
_cell.length_c   1.000
_cell.angle_alpha   90.00
_cell.angle_beta   90.00
_cell.angle_gamma   90.00
#
_symmetry.space_group_name_H-M   'P 1'
#
loop_
_entity.id
_entity.type
_entity.pdbx_description
1 polymer ?
#
loop_
_entity_poly.entity_id
_entity_poly.type
_entity_poly.pdbx_seq_one_letter_code
_entity_poly.pdbx_strand_id
1 'polypeptide(L)'
;MKVCPRCGSESLEYQPWLGEIYQCKDCGYRSSFIIEDGKLSKEIRKEFRRGKREKAQKLTLDKRAKMREKMLKLFVISILLLIGTVFIRIILKIAG
;
A
#
# COMPACT_ATOMS: atom_id res chain seq x y z
N MET A 1 7.88 -16.84 27.23
CA MET A 1 7.58 -15.42 26.94
C MET A 1 6.39 -15.40 25.99
N LYS A 2 5.43 -14.48 26.14
CA LYS A 2 4.23 -14.41 25.30
C LYS A 2 4.51 -13.54 24.07
N VAL A 3 4.23 -14.08 22.88
CA VAL A 3 4.60 -13.49 21.59
C VAL A 3 3.36 -13.40 20.69
N CYS A 4 3.23 -12.28 19.99
CA CYS A 4 2.19 -12.08 18.99
C CYS A 4 2.37 -13.02 17.79
N PRO A 5 1.38 -13.86 17.46
CA PRO A 5 1.47 -14.80 16.34
C PRO A 5 1.48 -14.11 14.96
N ARG A 6 1.02 -12.84 14.89
CA ARG A 6 0.96 -12.10 13.63
C ARG A 6 2.28 -11.43 13.26
N CYS A 7 3.00 -10.88 14.24
CA CYS A 7 4.17 -10.03 13.97
C CYS A 7 5.41 -10.36 14.78
N GLY A 8 5.34 -11.34 15.70
CA GLY A 8 6.46 -11.75 16.54
C GLY A 8 6.84 -10.72 17.62
N SER A 9 5.96 -9.77 17.93
CA SER A 9 6.19 -8.81 19.01
C SER A 9 5.86 -9.40 20.38
N GLU A 10 6.64 -9.02 21.38
CA GLU A 10 6.38 -9.32 22.80
C GLU A 10 5.54 -8.22 23.47
N SER A 11 5.25 -7.13 22.75
CA SER A 11 4.46 -5.99 23.22
C SER A 11 2.96 -6.32 23.20
N LEU A 12 2.56 -7.16 24.14
CA LEU A 12 1.18 -7.61 24.35
C LEU A 12 0.58 -6.94 25.58
N GLU A 13 -0.67 -6.51 25.46
CA GLU A 13 -1.51 -6.00 26.53
C GLU A 13 -2.58 -7.04 26.87
N TYR A 14 -2.65 -7.43 28.14
CA TYR A 14 -3.64 -8.37 28.62
C TYR A 14 -4.93 -7.64 28.99
N GLN A 15 -6.07 -8.09 28.46
CA GLN A 15 -7.38 -7.45 28.63
C GLN A 15 -8.38 -8.39 29.32
N PRO A 16 -8.27 -8.58 30.66
CA PRO A 16 -9.05 -9.56 31.39
C PRO A 16 -10.56 -9.32 31.34
N TRP A 17 -10.99 -8.06 31.18
CA TRP A 17 -12.41 -7.70 31.10
C TRP A 17 -13.11 -8.20 29.82
N LEU A 18 -12.36 -8.69 28.82
CA LEU A 18 -12.91 -9.34 27.62
C LEU A 18 -12.60 -10.85 27.58
N GLY A 19 -12.22 -11.43 28.72
CA GLY A 19 -11.68 -12.79 28.82
C GLY A 19 -10.17 -12.83 28.75
N GLU A 20 -9.58 -14.00 28.49
CA GLU A 20 -8.12 -14.17 28.38
C GLU A 20 -7.55 -13.63 27.05
N ILE A 21 -7.87 -12.37 26.71
CA ILE A 21 -7.50 -11.75 25.44
C ILE A 21 -6.21 -10.95 25.57
N TYR A 22 -5.36 -11.06 24.55
CA TYR A 22 -4.16 -10.26 24.38
C TYR A 22 -4.28 -9.33 23.16
N GLN A 23 -3.88 -8.08 23.32
CA GLN A 23 -3.78 -7.08 22.25
C GLN A 23 -2.32 -6.72 21.98
N CYS A 24 -1.87 -6.87 20.74
CA CYS A 24 -0.54 -6.48 20.30
C CYS A 24 -0.48 -4.99 19.95
N LYS A 25 0.40 -4.24 20.61
CA LYS A 25 0.57 -2.79 20.38
C LYS A 25 1.21 -2.44 19.03
N ASP A 26 2.02 -3.35 18.48
CA ASP A 26 2.75 -3.09 17.22
C ASP A 26 1.94 -3.32 15.93
N CYS A 27 0.98 -4.25 15.94
CA CYS A 27 0.23 -4.63 14.73
C CYS A 27 -1.29 -4.68 14.90
N GLY A 28 -1.80 -4.42 16.11
CA GLY A 28 -3.23 -4.43 16.42
C GLY A 28 -3.89 -5.81 16.47
N TYR A 29 -3.11 -6.90 16.47
CA TYR A 29 -3.66 -8.25 16.67
C TYR A 29 -4.35 -8.37 18.04
N ARG A 30 -5.57 -8.93 18.10
CA ARG A 30 -6.35 -9.08 19.34
C ARG A 30 -7.00 -10.46 19.37
N SER A 31 -6.57 -11.33 20.28
CA SER A 31 -7.10 -12.69 20.44
C SER A 31 -6.60 -13.33 21.74
N SER A 32 -7.20 -14.44 22.17
CA SER A 32 -6.66 -15.30 23.22
C SER A 32 -5.48 -16.16 22.74
N PHE A 33 -5.33 -16.36 21.42
CA PHE A 33 -4.23 -17.14 20.88
C PHE A 33 -2.90 -16.37 20.89
N ILE A 34 -1.94 -16.87 21.64
CA ILE A 34 -0.59 -16.33 21.77
C ILE A 34 0.44 -17.45 21.67
N ILE A 35 1.65 -17.11 21.26
CA ILE A 35 2.75 -18.07 21.16
C ILE A 35 3.60 -17.94 22.42
N GLU A 36 3.87 -19.04 23.11
CA GLU A 36 4.72 -19.04 24.31
C GLU A 36 6.18 -19.43 24.02
N ASP A 37 6.53 -19.56 22.74
CA ASP A 37 7.87 -19.91 22.25
C ASP A 37 8.63 -18.69 21.68
N GLY A 38 9.75 -18.36 22.32
CA GLY A 38 10.65 -17.30 21.90
C GLY A 38 11.45 -17.62 20.63
N LYS A 39 11.65 -18.89 20.27
CA LYS A 39 12.39 -19.26 19.04
C LYS A 39 11.58 -18.94 17.79
N LEU A 40 10.28 -19.23 17.80
CA LEU A 40 9.37 -18.97 16.69
C LEU A 40 9.16 -17.46 16.44
N SER A 41 9.34 -16.63 17.47
CA SER A 41 9.17 -15.17 17.39
C SER A 41 10.03 -14.50 16.32
N LYS A 42 11.28 -14.94 16.15
CA LYS A 42 12.25 -14.34 15.22
C LYS A 42 11.83 -14.54 13.77
N GLU A 43 11.40 -15.74 13.41
CA GLU A 43 10.99 -16.04 12.04
C GLU A 43 9.68 -15.33 11.70
N ILE A 44 8.70 -15.33 12.60
CA ILE A 44 7.45 -14.57 12.43
C ILE A 44 7.74 -13.09 12.20
N ARG A 45 8.66 -12.51 12.97
CA ARG A 45 9.01 -11.09 12.86
C ARG A 45 9.70 -10.77 11.53
N LYS A 46 10.57 -11.67 11.06
CA LYS A 46 11.24 -11.56 9.77
C LYS A 46 10.25 -11.61 8.61
N GLU A 47 9.35 -12.59 8.62
CA GLU A 47 8.31 -12.77 7.60
C GLU A 47 7.33 -11.60 7.57
N PHE A 48 6.90 -11.10 8.74
CA PHE A 48 6.03 -9.93 8.82
C PHE A 48 6.69 -8.67 8.22
N ARG A 49 7.97 -8.43 8.48
CA ARG A 49 8.73 -7.32 7.89
C ARG A 49 8.88 -7.46 6.39
N ARG A 50 9.15 -8.68 5.90
CA ARG A 50 9.23 -8.99 4.47
C ARG A 50 7.93 -8.67 3.76
N GLY A 51 6.80 -9.16 4.28
CA GLY A 51 5.48 -8.86 3.73
C GLY A 51 5.13 -7.36 3.73
N LYS A 52 5.51 -6.60 4.77
CA LYS A 52 5.36 -5.13 4.79
C LYS A 52 6.16 -4.45 3.68
N ARG A 53 7.42 -4.86 3.47
CA ARG A 53 8.28 -4.31 2.40
C ARG A 53 7.72 -4.62 1.01
N GLU A 54 7.30 -5.85 0.77
CA GLU A 54 6.69 -6.26 -0.50
C GLU A 54 5.41 -5.48 -0.81
N LYS A 55 4.53 -5.29 0.19
CA LYS A 55 3.32 -4.46 0.03
C LYS A 55 3.66 -2.99 -0.26
N ALA A 56 4.64 -2.43 0.44
CA ALA A 56 5.09 -1.06 0.18
C ALA A 56 5.65 -0.92 -1.24
N GLN A 57 6.48 -1.86 -1.70
CA GLN A 57 7.00 -1.86 -3.07
C GLN A 57 5.89 -1.95 -4.11
N LYS A 58 4.95 -2.90 -3.97
CA LYS A 58 3.79 -3.01 -4.86
C LYS A 58 2.97 -1.72 -4.89
N LEU A 59 2.72 -1.09 -3.75
CA LEU A 59 2.03 0.20 -3.68
C LEU A 59 2.79 1.32 -4.39
N THR A 60 4.12 1.37 -4.27
CA THR A 60 4.92 2.37 -5.00
C THR A 60 4.89 2.15 -6.51
N LEU A 61 4.88 0.89 -6.96
CA LEU A 61 4.77 0.54 -8.38
C LEU A 61 3.39 0.91 -8.93
N ASP A 62 2.32 0.59 -8.21
CA ASP A 62 0.94 0.95 -8.58
C ASP A 62 0.77 2.47 -8.69
N LYS A 63 1.27 3.24 -7.69
CA LYS A 63 1.27 4.70 -7.75
C LYS A 63 2.01 5.25 -8.98
N ARG A 64 3.17 4.67 -9.31
CA ARG A 64 3.94 5.05 -10.51
C ARG A 64 3.18 4.72 -11.80
N ALA A 65 2.52 3.57 -11.88
CA ALA A 65 1.71 3.19 -13.04
C ALA A 65 0.53 4.15 -13.23
N LYS A 66 -0.20 4.44 -12.16
CA LYS A 66 -1.33 5.40 -12.18
C LYS A 66 -0.87 6.82 -12.54
N MET A 67 0.31 7.23 -12.10
CA MET A 67 0.90 8.51 -12.49
C MET A 67 1.26 8.55 -13.97
N ARG A 68 1.89 7.49 -14.51
CA ARG A 68 2.21 7.36 -15.94
C ARG A 68 0.96 7.40 -16.80
N GLU A 69 -0.10 6.69 -16.40
CA GLU A 69 -1.39 6.70 -17.10
C GLU A 69 -2.00 8.11 -17.15
N LYS A 70 -2.00 8.83 -16.02
CA LYS A 70 -2.48 10.22 -15.96
C LYS A 70 -1.66 11.15 -16.85
N MET A 71 -0.34 11.03 -16.83
CA MET A 71 0.56 11.82 -17.69
C MET A 71 0.31 11.55 -19.17
N LEU A 72 0.13 10.28 -19.54
CA LEU A 72 -0.15 9.90 -20.92
C LEU A 72 -1.49 10.48 -21.40
N LYS A 73 -2.54 10.40 -20.58
CA LYS A 73 -3.84 11.02 -20.90
C LYS A 73 -3.71 12.52 -21.10
N LEU A 74 -2.98 13.20 -20.23
CA LEU A 74 -2.75 14.64 -20.34
C LEU A 74 -1.97 15.01 -21.62
N PHE A 75 -0.97 14.21 -21.97
CA PHE A 75 -0.18 14.39 -23.18
C PHE A 75 -1.01 14.22 -24.46
N VAL A 76 -1.86 13.18 -24.51
CA VAL A 76 -2.78 12.95 -25.64
C VAL A 76 -3.77 14.11 -25.81
N ILE A 77 -4.33 14.61 -24.70
CA ILE A 77 -5.24 15.77 -24.73
C ILE A 77 -4.51 17.00 -25.29
N SER A 78 -3.27 17.26 -24.84
CA SER A 78 -2.47 18.37 -25.35
C SER A 78 -2.20 18.25 -26.85
N ILE A 79 -1.86 17.06 -27.35
CA ILE A 79 -1.66 16.82 -28.79
C ILE A 79 -2.95 17.08 -29.59
N LEU A 80 -4.10 16.59 -29.13
CA LEU A 80 -5.38 16.80 -29.80
C LEU A 80 -5.75 18.29 -29.90
N LEU A 81 -5.47 19.06 -28.84
CA LEU A 81 -5.68 20.51 -28.86
C LEU A 81 -4.78 21.21 -29.89
N LEU A 82 -3.50 20.82 -29.97
CA LEU A 82 -2.58 21.37 -30.98
C LEU A 82 -3.06 21.06 -32.40
N ILE A 83 -3.42 19.80 -32.67
CA ILE A 83 -3.95 19.39 -33.98
C ILE A 83 -5.21 20.19 -34.32
N GLY A 84 -6.15 20.31 -33.38
CA GLY A 84 -7.38 21.09 -33.56
C GLY A 84 -7.12 22.54 -33.93
N THR A 85 -6.17 23.21 -33.27
CA THR A 85 -5.83 24.61 -33.57
C THR A 85 -5.20 24.79 -34.96
N VAL A 86 -4.40 23.83 -35.43
CA VAL A 86 -3.83 23.85 -36.79
C VAL A 86 -4.93 23.67 -37.83
N PHE A 87 -5.84 22.72 -37.64
CA PHE A 87 -6.97 22.51 -38.55
C PHE A 87 -7.85 23.75 -38.69
N ILE A 88 -8.19 24.43 -37.58
CA ILE A 88 -9.00 25.66 -37.61
C ILE A 88 -8.30 26.75 -38.44
N ARG A 89 -6.99 26.93 -38.28
CA ARG A 89 -6.21 27.91 -39.06
C ARG A 89 -6.19 27.60 -40.56
N ILE A 90 -6.11 26.31 -40.92
CA ILE A 90 -6.15 25.89 -42.33
C ILE A 90 -7.52 26.22 -42.94
N ILE A 91 -8.61 25.90 -42.25
CA ILE A 91 -9.98 26.18 -42.74
C ILE A 91 -10.20 27.69 -42.93
N LEU A 92 -9.80 28.50 -41.95
CA LEU A 92 -9.91 29.97 -42.03
C LEU A 92 -9.15 30.56 -43.24
N LYS A 93 -8.05 29.93 -43.65
CA LYS A 93 -7.23 30.37 -44.79
C LYS A 93 -7.79 29.93 -46.15
N ILE A 94 -8.65 28.92 -46.18
CA ILE A 94 -9.33 28.46 -47.40
C ILE A 94 -10.63 29.26 -47.63
N ALA A 95 -11.28 29.70 -46.54
CA ALA A 95 -12.58 30.37 -46.58
C ALA A 95 -12.51 31.90 -46.80
N GLY A 96 -11.33 32.51 -46.75
CA GLY A 96 -11.10 33.94 -47.00
C GLY A 96 -10.17 34.16 -48.18
#